data_AF-A0A2T5K6N8-F1
#
_entry.id   AF-A0A2T5K6N8-F1
#
_cell.length_a   1.000
_cell.length_b   1.000
_cell.length_c   1.000
_cell.angle_alpha   90.00
_cell.angle_beta   90.00
_cell.angle_gamma   90.00
#
_symmetry.space_group_name_H-M   'P 1'
#
loop_
_entity.id
_entity.type
_entity.pdbx_description
1 polymer ?
#
loop_
_entity_poly.entity_id
_entity_poly.type
_entity_poly.pdbx_seq_one_letter_code
_entity_poly.pdbx_strand_id
1 'polypeptide(L)'
;MEGGCTCGEVRYRLTERPLFVHCCHCRWCQRETGSAFALNALIETERVSLLRGAPEMGTLPSASGQGQEVARCPSCQTALWSHYGGTGRLMAFVRVGALDAPELCPPDIHIYTSTRLPWVVLDDRVPAMEGYYRRSAHWPAESLARFEAIKARLAASG
;
A
#
# COMPACT_ATOMS: atom_id res chain seq x y z
N MET A 1 7.12 12.88 2.45
CA MET A 1 7.16 12.07 3.70
C MET A 1 8.33 11.11 3.60
N GLU A 2 8.97 10.72 4.70
CA GLU A 2 10.09 9.77 4.67
C GLU A 2 9.77 8.50 5.44
N GLY A 3 10.52 7.46 5.14
CA GLY A 3 10.42 6.17 5.79
C GLY A 3 11.62 5.29 5.48
N GLY A 4 11.58 4.08 6.00
CA GLY A 4 12.65 3.12 5.81
C GLY A 4 12.40 1.81 6.55
N CYS A 5 13.37 0.92 6.44
CA CYS A 5 13.37 -0.31 7.21
C CYS A 5 13.83 -0.08 8.66
N THR A 6 13.55 -1.04 9.54
CA THR A 6 13.92 -0.98 10.96
C THR A 6 15.42 -0.85 11.18
N CYS A 7 16.27 -1.46 10.35
CA CYS A 7 17.72 -1.34 10.49
C CYS A 7 18.30 -0.05 9.87
N GLY A 8 17.48 0.78 9.22
CA GLY A 8 17.89 2.03 8.59
C GLY A 8 18.71 1.90 7.30
N GLU A 9 18.97 0.67 6.82
CA GLU A 9 19.77 0.45 5.61
C GLU A 9 19.09 1.01 4.36
N VAL A 10 17.79 0.75 4.23
CA VAL A 10 16.95 1.24 3.14
C VAL A 10 16.14 2.43 3.66
N ARG A 11 16.29 3.58 3.01
CA ARG A 11 15.57 4.82 3.29
C ARG A 11 14.96 5.35 2.01
N TYR A 12 13.74 5.87 2.09
CA TYR A 12 13.02 6.40 0.96
C TYR A 12 12.21 7.64 1.33
N ARG A 13 11.84 8.41 0.31
CA ARG A 13 10.99 9.58 0.39
C ARG A 13 9.81 9.43 -0.56
N LEU A 14 8.61 9.65 -0.03
CA LEU A 14 7.42 9.93 -0.82
C LEU A 14 7.46 11.41 -1.22
N THR A 15 7.59 11.68 -2.52
CA THR A 15 7.72 13.02 -3.08
C THR A 15 6.40 13.77 -3.19
N GLU A 16 5.28 13.08 -2.97
CA GLU A 16 3.92 13.63 -2.95
C GLU A 16 3.10 12.96 -1.84
N ARG A 17 1.92 13.52 -1.53
CA ARG A 17 0.98 12.84 -0.63
C ARG A 17 0.42 11.55 -1.28
N PRO A 18 0.17 10.49 -0.49
CA PRO A 18 -0.53 9.31 -0.97
C PRO A 18 -1.90 9.66 -1.60
N LEU A 19 -2.29 8.86 -2.59
CA LEU A 19 -3.59 8.94 -3.25
C LEU A 19 -4.72 8.53 -2.31
N PHE A 20 -4.49 7.49 -1.52
CA PHE A 20 -5.48 6.90 -0.62
C PHE A 20 -4.81 5.88 0.32
N VAL A 21 -5.36 5.63 1.51
CA VAL A 21 -4.83 4.70 2.49
C VAL A 21 -5.80 3.54 2.72
N HIS A 22 -5.36 2.32 2.44
CA HIS A 22 -6.14 1.09 2.64
C HIS A 22 -5.73 0.39 3.92
N CYS A 23 -6.69 0.11 4.80
CA CYS A 23 -6.55 -0.89 5.85
C CYS A 23 -7.18 -2.21 5.39
N CYS A 24 -6.33 -3.14 4.96
CA CYS A 24 -6.77 -4.42 4.41
C CYS A 24 -6.77 -5.52 5.47
N HIS A 25 -7.94 -6.12 5.68
CA HIS A 25 -8.16 -7.18 6.66
C HIS A 25 -8.06 -8.60 6.09
N CYS A 26 -7.66 -8.77 4.83
CA CYS A 26 -7.61 -10.09 4.22
C CYS A 26 -6.55 -11.00 4.87
N ARG A 27 -6.78 -12.33 4.85
CA ARG A 27 -5.85 -13.32 5.43
C ARG A 27 -4.44 -13.25 4.86
N TRP A 28 -4.26 -12.81 3.61
CA TRP A 28 -2.95 -12.63 3.01
C TRP A 28 -2.21 -11.44 3.61
N CYS A 29 -2.88 -10.31 3.80
CA CYS A 29 -2.32 -9.14 4.47
C CYS A 29 -1.98 -9.44 5.94
N GLN A 30 -2.84 -10.18 6.64
CA GLN A 30 -2.57 -10.64 8.01
C GLN A 30 -1.31 -11.51 8.10
N ARG A 31 -1.15 -12.49 7.19
CA ARG A 31 0.05 -13.34 7.13
C ARG A 31 1.31 -12.55 6.81
N GLU A 32 1.21 -11.58 5.91
CA GLU A 32 2.36 -10.81 5.47
C GLU A 32 2.90 -9.88 6.56
N THR A 33 2.02 -9.30 7.37
CA THR A 33 2.42 -8.38 8.45
C THR A 33 2.55 -9.07 9.80
N GLY A 34 2.00 -10.28 9.96
CA GLY A 34 1.83 -10.93 11.26
C GLY A 34 0.80 -10.22 12.16
N SER A 35 0.12 -9.19 11.67
CA SER A 35 -0.84 -8.37 12.43
C SER A 35 -2.29 -8.66 11.99
N ALA A 36 -3.24 -7.94 12.58
CA ALA A 36 -4.66 -8.06 12.26
C ALA A 36 -5.03 -7.53 10.86
N PHE A 37 -4.18 -6.69 10.27
CA PHE A 37 -4.36 -6.08 8.97
C PHE A 37 -3.02 -5.60 8.38
N ALA A 38 -3.06 -5.14 7.14
CA ALA A 38 -2.00 -4.32 6.57
C ALA A 38 -2.54 -2.92 6.24
N LEU A 39 -1.83 -1.88 6.71
CA LEU A 39 -2.14 -0.50 6.41
C LEU A 39 -1.19 0.00 5.31
N ASN A 40 -1.76 0.34 4.15
CA ASN A 40 -1.00 0.69 2.96
C ASN A 40 -1.39 2.07 2.44
N ALA A 41 -0.42 2.98 2.31
CA ALA A 41 -0.56 4.22 1.60
C ALA A 41 -0.30 3.98 0.11
N LEU A 42 -1.30 4.18 -0.73
CA LEU A 42 -1.19 4.03 -2.17
C LEU A 42 -0.60 5.30 -2.77
N ILE A 43 0.45 5.16 -3.55
CA ILE A 43 1.09 6.26 -4.25
C ILE A 43 1.65 5.77 -5.59
N GLU A 44 1.83 6.66 -6.54
CA GLU A 44 2.55 6.36 -7.77
C GLU A 44 3.96 5.85 -7.46
N THR A 45 4.38 4.78 -8.12
CA THR A 45 5.72 4.22 -7.89
C THR A 45 6.82 5.24 -8.19
N GLU A 46 6.64 6.09 -9.21
CA GLU A 46 7.62 7.16 -9.54
C GLU A 46 7.75 8.23 -8.44
N ARG A 47 6.82 8.26 -7.47
CA ARG A 47 6.87 9.17 -6.33
C ARG A 47 7.52 8.54 -5.09
N VAL A 48 7.99 7.30 -5.19
CA VAL A 48 8.83 6.67 -4.17
C VAL A 48 10.30 6.81 -4.59
N SER A 49 11.01 7.73 -3.96
CA SER A 49 12.42 8.01 -4.25
C SER A 49 13.33 7.37 -3.20
N LEU A 50 14.25 6.51 -3.61
CA LEU A 50 15.26 5.95 -2.72
C LEU A 50 16.26 7.02 -2.30
N LEU A 51 16.46 7.17 -0.98
CA LEU A 51 17.47 8.04 -0.39
C LEU A 51 18.75 7.27 -0.05
N ARG A 52 18.62 6.00 0.32
CA ARG A 52 19.72 5.12 0.70
C ARG A 52 19.34 3.65 0.51
N GLY A 53 20.31 2.84 0.11
CA GLY A 53 20.15 1.40 -0.04
C GLY A 53 19.22 1.04 -1.19
N ALA A 54 19.06 -0.26 -1.42
CA ALA A 54 18.11 -0.80 -2.38
C ALA A 54 17.36 -1.96 -1.73
N PRO A 55 16.02 -2.00 -1.82
CA PRO A 55 15.29 -3.17 -1.41
C PRO A 55 15.47 -4.30 -2.42
N GLU A 56 15.28 -5.53 -1.96
CA GLU A 56 15.07 -6.68 -2.83
C GLU A 56 13.57 -6.85 -3.13
N MET A 57 13.26 -7.32 -4.34
CA MET A 57 11.88 -7.61 -4.76
C MET A 57 11.61 -9.11 -4.64
N GLY A 58 10.67 -9.48 -3.80
CA GLY A 58 10.19 -10.87 -3.67
C GLY A 58 8.77 -11.03 -4.19
N THR A 59 8.52 -12.07 -4.99
CA THR A 59 7.17 -12.38 -5.49
C THR A 59 6.44 -13.29 -4.52
N LEU A 60 5.26 -12.89 -4.09
CA LEU A 60 4.39 -13.65 -3.20
C LEU A 60 3.02 -13.91 -3.85
N PRO A 61 2.33 -15.01 -3.49
CA PRO A 61 0.95 -15.18 -3.88
C PRO A 61 0.06 -14.13 -3.20
N SER A 62 -1.07 -13.83 -3.83
CA SER A 62 -2.05 -12.88 -3.31
C SER A 62 -3.46 -13.45 -3.44
N ALA A 63 -4.41 -12.87 -2.69
CA ALA A 63 -5.81 -13.29 -2.72
C ALA A 63 -6.44 -13.24 -4.13
N SER A 64 -5.93 -12.37 -5.00
CA SER A 64 -6.42 -12.18 -6.37
C SER A 64 -5.97 -13.26 -7.36
N GLY A 65 -5.04 -14.14 -6.96
CA GLY A 65 -4.38 -15.09 -7.87
C GLY A 65 -3.29 -14.46 -8.76
N GLN A 66 -3.24 -13.14 -8.89
CA GLN A 66 -2.25 -12.43 -9.72
C GLN A 66 -0.90 -12.20 -9.02
N GLY A 67 -0.77 -12.64 -7.76
CA GLY A 67 0.42 -12.39 -6.95
C GLY A 67 0.59 -10.94 -6.51
N GLN A 68 1.74 -10.67 -5.89
CA GLN A 68 2.26 -9.35 -5.56
C GLN A 68 3.80 -9.40 -5.55
N GLU A 69 4.44 -8.31 -5.93
CA GLU A 69 5.87 -8.11 -5.69
C GLU A 69 6.02 -7.25 -4.44
N VAL A 70 6.85 -7.68 -3.49
CA VAL A 70 7.08 -6.98 -2.21
C VAL A 70 8.52 -6.52 -2.15
N ALA A 71 8.72 -5.22 -1.97
CA ALA A 71 10.01 -4.62 -1.70
C ALA A 71 10.37 -4.80 -0.22
N ARG A 72 11.47 -5.50 0.06
CA ARG A 72 11.97 -5.75 1.42
C ARG A 72 13.39 -5.25 1.59
N CYS A 73 13.73 -4.83 2.80
CA CYS A 73 15.14 -4.61 3.12
C CYS A 73 15.88 -5.95 3.11
N PRO A 74 17.00 -6.09 2.38
CA PRO A 74 17.73 -7.35 2.30
C PRO A 74 18.26 -7.82 3.67
N SER A 75 18.65 -6.91 4.56
CA SER A 75 19.23 -7.29 5.86
C SER A 75 18.23 -7.56 6.97
N CYS A 76 17.16 -6.75 7.11
CA CYS A 76 16.18 -6.94 8.19
C CYS A 76 14.81 -7.43 7.72
N GLN A 77 14.62 -7.65 6.42
CA GLN A 77 13.41 -8.24 5.82
C GLN A 77 12.11 -7.44 6.05
N THR A 78 12.21 -6.23 6.59
CA THR A 78 11.07 -5.30 6.73
C THR A 78 10.47 -5.04 5.35
N ALA A 79 9.18 -5.29 5.20
CA ALA A 79 8.42 -4.92 4.00
C ALA A 79 8.23 -3.41 3.94
N LEU A 80 8.57 -2.79 2.82
CA LEU A 80 8.52 -1.35 2.63
C LEU A 80 7.33 -0.94 1.77
N TRP A 81 7.13 -1.61 0.64
CA TRP A 81 5.94 -1.45 -0.20
C TRP A 81 5.69 -2.70 -1.03
N SER A 82 4.50 -2.79 -1.62
CA SER A 82 4.14 -3.83 -2.58
C SER A 82 3.64 -3.26 -3.90
N HIS A 83 3.78 -4.04 -4.96
CA HIS A 83 3.12 -3.87 -6.26
C HIS A 83 2.16 -5.04 -6.47
N TYR A 84 0.86 -4.76 -6.59
CA TYR A 84 -0.15 -5.78 -6.81
C TYR A 84 -0.47 -5.94 -8.29
N GLY A 85 -0.67 -7.18 -8.75
CA GLY A 85 -0.85 -7.49 -10.18
C GLY A 85 -1.92 -6.66 -10.88
N GLY A 86 -3.05 -6.36 -10.22
CA GLY A 86 -4.14 -5.57 -10.81
C GLY A 86 -3.77 -4.13 -11.20
N THR A 87 -2.68 -3.59 -10.65
CA THR A 87 -2.16 -2.25 -10.99
C THR A 87 -0.69 -2.29 -11.38
N GLY A 88 -0.10 -3.48 -11.51
CA GLY A 88 1.34 -3.69 -11.74
C GLY A 88 2.24 -2.81 -10.86
N ARG A 89 3.37 -2.40 -11.44
CA ARG A 89 4.33 -1.47 -10.83
C ARG A 89 3.93 0.00 -10.95
N LEU A 90 2.68 0.31 -11.27
CA LEU A 90 2.21 1.69 -11.45
C LEU A 90 1.99 2.38 -10.10
N MET A 91 1.52 1.59 -9.14
CA MET A 91 1.31 2.04 -7.78
C MET A 91 2.16 1.21 -6.83
N ALA A 92 2.78 1.92 -5.89
CA ALA A 92 3.36 1.36 -4.70
C ALA A 92 2.34 1.42 -3.55
N PHE A 93 2.18 0.31 -2.86
CA PHE A 93 1.39 0.18 -1.65
C PHE A 93 2.35 0.24 -0.47
N VAL A 94 2.69 1.44 -0.05
CA VAL A 94 3.70 1.71 0.97
C VAL A 94 3.18 1.31 2.34
N ARG A 95 3.94 0.50 3.08
CA ARG A 95 3.57 0.10 4.45
C ARG A 95 3.60 1.34 5.33
N VAL A 96 2.45 1.75 5.83
CA VAL A 96 2.35 2.98 6.65
C VAL A 96 3.24 2.88 7.89
N GLY A 97 3.33 1.71 8.52
CA GLY A 97 4.21 1.49 9.67
C GLY A 97 5.71 1.56 9.38
N ALA A 98 6.13 1.62 8.12
CA ALA A 98 7.52 1.85 7.71
C ALA A 98 7.82 3.33 7.40
N LEU A 99 6.85 4.23 7.57
CA LEU A 99 7.05 5.68 7.50
C LEU A 99 7.56 6.18 8.86
N ASP A 100 8.34 7.27 8.85
CA ASP A 100 8.83 7.86 10.10
C ASP A 100 7.72 8.55 10.91
N ALA A 101 6.65 9.00 10.24
CA ALA A 101 5.46 9.63 10.83
C ALA A 101 4.19 8.92 10.34
N PRO A 102 3.93 7.68 10.83
CA PRO A 102 2.83 6.84 10.35
C PRO A 102 1.43 7.43 10.64
N GLU A 103 1.30 8.24 11.69
CA GLU A 103 0.07 8.92 12.10
C GLU A 103 -0.47 9.91 11.06
N LEU A 104 0.36 10.32 10.10
CA LEU A 104 -0.03 11.18 8.98
C LEU A 104 -0.76 10.41 7.85
N CYS A 105 -0.91 9.09 7.98
CA CYS A 105 -1.62 8.23 7.05
C CYS A 105 -2.64 7.34 7.78
N PRO A 106 -3.68 7.91 8.43
CA PRO A 106 -4.79 7.12 8.94
C PRO A 106 -5.52 6.41 7.79
N PRO A 107 -6.26 5.32 8.06
CA PRO A 107 -7.01 4.63 7.02
C PRO A 107 -8.14 5.52 6.47
N ASP A 108 -8.18 5.66 5.15
CA ASP A 108 -9.33 6.26 4.46
C ASP A 108 -10.46 5.23 4.27
N ILE A 109 -10.12 3.94 4.29
CA ILE A 109 -11.08 2.84 4.13
C ILE A 109 -10.56 1.54 4.76
N HIS A 110 -11.48 0.74 5.30
CA HIS A 110 -11.26 -0.66 5.62
C HIS A 110 -11.81 -1.56 4.51
N ILE A 111 -10.98 -2.50 4.03
CA ILE A 111 -11.36 -3.43 2.96
C ILE A 111 -11.18 -4.88 3.39
N TYR A 112 -11.93 -5.78 2.74
CA TYR A 112 -11.96 -7.22 3.06
C TYR A 112 -12.33 -7.53 4.51
N THR A 113 -13.23 -6.74 5.09
CA THR A 113 -13.67 -6.87 6.48
C THR A 113 -14.43 -8.16 6.76
N SER A 114 -14.88 -8.87 5.72
CA SER A 114 -15.43 -10.23 5.79
C SER A 114 -14.47 -11.25 6.46
N THR A 115 -13.16 -10.97 6.45
CA THR A 115 -12.13 -11.82 7.09
C THR A 115 -11.39 -11.13 8.24
N ARG A 116 -11.89 -9.97 8.70
CA ARG A 116 -11.41 -9.24 9.87
C ARG A 116 -11.46 -10.14 11.10
N LEU A 117 -10.47 -10.01 11.96
CA LEU A 117 -10.47 -10.71 13.24
C LEU A 117 -11.59 -10.16 14.14
N PRO A 118 -12.40 -11.02 14.80
CA PRO A 118 -13.59 -10.59 15.53
C PRO A 118 -13.36 -9.53 16.62
N TRP A 119 -12.16 -9.49 17.21
CA TRP A 119 -11.79 -8.58 18.28
C TRP A 119 -11.30 -7.20 17.81
N VAL A 120 -11.06 -7.00 16.52
CA VAL A 120 -10.67 -5.69 15.98
C VAL A 120 -11.91 -4.82 15.94
N VAL A 121 -11.93 -3.67 16.60
CA VAL A 121 -13.03 -2.69 16.49
C VAL A 121 -12.66 -1.64 15.44
N LEU A 122 -13.62 -1.28 14.57
CA LEU A 122 -13.41 -0.25 13.53
C LEU A 122 -14.13 1.04 13.94
N ASP A 123 -13.59 2.18 13.52
CA ASP A 123 -14.27 3.48 13.65
C ASP A 123 -15.38 3.56 12.60
N ASP A 124 -16.63 3.74 13.04
CA ASP A 124 -17.81 3.82 12.15
C ASP A 124 -17.77 5.01 11.18
N ARG A 125 -16.90 6.00 11.42
CA ARG A 125 -16.69 7.14 10.52
C ARG A 125 -15.82 6.80 9.31
N VAL A 126 -15.06 5.70 9.37
CA VAL A 126 -14.22 5.23 8.27
C VAL A 126 -14.98 4.14 7.52
N PRO A 127 -15.23 4.28 6.21
CA PRO A 127 -15.96 3.27 5.45
C PRO A 127 -15.35 1.88 5.59
N ALA A 128 -16.20 0.87 5.74
CA ALA A 128 -15.80 -0.53 5.89
C ALA A 128 -16.49 -1.41 4.86
N MET A 129 -15.70 -2.12 4.05
CA MET A 129 -16.18 -2.93 2.93
C MET A 129 -15.84 -4.40 3.14
N GLU A 130 -16.79 -5.29 2.88
CA GLU A 130 -16.57 -6.74 2.99
C GLU A 130 -15.57 -7.27 1.94
N GLY A 131 -15.37 -6.52 0.85
CA GLY A 131 -14.46 -6.84 -0.26
C GLY A 131 -13.76 -5.62 -0.83
N TYR A 132 -13.39 -5.68 -2.11
CA TYR A 132 -12.85 -4.53 -2.84
C TYR A 132 -13.98 -3.59 -3.28
N TYR A 133 -13.68 -2.30 -3.41
CA TYR A 133 -14.67 -1.25 -3.68
C TYR A 133 -14.41 -0.53 -5.01
N ARG A 134 -15.38 0.27 -5.44
CA ARG A 134 -15.24 1.14 -6.62
C ARG A 134 -14.50 2.41 -6.22
N ARG A 135 -13.27 2.61 -6.70
CA ARG A 135 -12.45 3.80 -6.39
C ARG A 135 -13.20 5.12 -6.57
N SER A 136 -13.97 5.24 -7.66
CA SER A 136 -14.76 6.44 -7.98
C SER A 136 -15.80 6.82 -6.92
N ALA A 137 -16.17 5.91 -6.01
CA ALA A 137 -17.14 6.17 -4.95
C ALA A 137 -16.49 6.70 -3.66
N HIS A 138 -15.16 6.56 -3.50
CA HIS A 138 -14.49 6.84 -2.22
C HIS A 138 -13.23 7.70 -2.33
N TRP A 139 -12.55 7.70 -3.48
CA TRP A 139 -11.31 8.46 -3.64
C TRP A 139 -11.62 9.94 -3.85
N PRO A 140 -10.80 10.85 -3.28
CA PRO A 140 -10.87 12.26 -3.61
C PRO A 140 -10.71 12.50 -5.12
N ALA A 141 -11.36 13.55 -5.64
CA ALA A 141 -11.31 13.89 -7.06
C ALA A 141 -9.87 14.10 -7.57
N GLU A 142 -9.00 14.71 -6.76
CA GLU A 142 -7.59 14.90 -7.08
C GLU A 142 -6.85 13.55 -7.20
N SER A 143 -7.07 12.63 -6.25
CA SER A 143 -6.48 11.29 -6.29
C SER A 143 -6.96 10.49 -7.49
N LEU A 144 -8.23 10.62 -7.88
CA LEU A 144 -8.75 10.02 -9.11
C LEU A 144 -8.07 10.61 -10.34
N ALA A 145 -7.95 11.93 -10.44
CA ALA A 145 -7.29 12.58 -11.57
C ALA A 145 -5.83 12.13 -11.73
N ARG A 146 -5.08 12.05 -10.62
CA ARG A 146 -3.71 11.51 -10.60
C ARG A 146 -3.67 10.05 -11.06
N PHE A 147 -4.57 9.21 -10.53
CA PHE A 147 -4.68 7.81 -10.91
C PHE A 147 -4.94 7.61 -12.42
N GLU A 148 -5.88 8.38 -12.98
CA GLU A 148 -6.20 8.35 -14.41
C GLU A 148 -5.01 8.82 -15.27
N ALA A 149 -4.29 9.87 -14.84
CA ALA A 149 -3.13 10.38 -15.56
C ALA A 149 -2.00 9.33 -15.70
N ILE A 150 -1.75 8.53 -14.67
CA ILE A 150 -0.74 7.46 -14.73
C ILE A 150 -1.19 6.35 -15.67
N LYS A 151 -2.44 5.88 -15.53
CA LYS A 151 -2.99 4.86 -16.42
C LYS A 151 -2.90 5.26 -17.89
N ALA A 152 -3.23 6.51 -18.20
CA ALA A 152 -3.15 7.05 -19.56
C ALA A 152 -1.71 7.05 -20.11
N ARG A 153 -0.71 7.41 -19.30
CA ARG A 153 0.71 7.38 -19.71
C ARG A 153 1.19 5.99 -20.13
N LEU A 154 0.68 4.93 -19.53
CA LEU A 154 1.07 3.56 -19.88
C LEU A 154 0.36 3.03 -21.10
N ALA A 155 -0.92 3.37 -21.27
CA ALA A 155 -1.65 3.07 -22.49
C ALA A 155 -1.01 3.72 -23.73
N ALA A 156 -0.28 4.82 -23.55
CA ALA A 156 0.48 5.50 -24.60
C ALA A 156 1.93 4.99 -24.77
N SER A 157 2.41 4.13 -23.87
CA SER A 157 3.80 3.62 -23.86
C SER A 157 3.92 2.15 -24.29
N GLY A 158 2.80 1.51 -24.64
CA GLY A 158 2.73 0.15 -25.18
C GLY A 158 2.09 0.16 -26.56
#